data_AF-A0A7C7S2T5-F1
#
_entry.id   AF-A0A7C7S2T5-F1
#
_cell.length_a   1.000
_cell.length_b   1.000
_cell.length_c   1.000
_cell.angle_alpha   90.00
_cell.angle_beta   90.00
_cell.angle_gamma   90.00
#
_symmetry.space_group_name_H-M   'P 1'
#
loop_
_entity.id
_entity.type
_entity.pdbx_description
1 polymer ?
#
loop_
_entity_poly.entity_id
_entity_poly.type
_entity_poly.pdbx_seq_one_letter_code
_entity_poly.pdbx_strand_id
1 'polypeptide(L)'
;MSQKEGKPLIIVESPTKARTIGRILGKQYMVEASVGHIKDLPERELGVDIEGGFIPKYVLIKGKEKVVQRLRKLSKEAPRIYLASDPDREGEAIAWHIAEEIADGGKEIHRVLIHEITPRGVQEALKQPRGLQENLYRAQQARRILDRLVGYKISPLLWRKVKRGLSAGRVQSVALRLICEREREIEQFVPEEYWSVTAELEHPEKPPAFKARLVKIAGRKADLRSEEEAKEVLGRLQGAEFVVKEVRRKEIRRRPSAPFITSTLQQEASRRLRFSVKKTMALAQQLYEGVELGELGHRGLITYMRTDSVRVAHEAVAAARKLIAEAFGEAYLPSRP
;
A
#
# COMPACT_ATOMS: atom_id res chain seq x y z
N MET A 1 -47.82 4.08 23.76
CA MET A 1 -46.94 4.89 22.89
C MET A 1 -45.51 4.41 23.09
N SER A 2 -44.98 3.59 22.18
CA SER A 2 -43.57 3.16 22.25
C SER A 2 -42.69 4.37 21.95
N GLN A 3 -41.89 4.83 22.90
CA GLN A 3 -40.83 5.79 22.61
C GLN A 3 -39.96 5.19 21.50
N LYS A 4 -39.84 5.87 20.36
CA LYS A 4 -38.88 5.48 19.32
C LYS A 4 -37.50 5.72 19.92
N GLU A 5 -36.87 4.67 20.45
CA GLU A 5 -35.44 4.71 20.76
C GLU A 5 -34.68 5.18 19.51
N GLY A 6 -33.82 6.19 19.69
CA GLY A 6 -32.98 6.69 18.60
C GLY A 6 -32.10 5.57 18.03
N LYS A 7 -31.72 5.65 16.76
CA LYS A 7 -30.84 4.66 16.15
C LYS A 7 -29.38 4.98 16.46
N PRO A 8 -28.50 3.99 16.74
CA PRO A 8 -27.07 4.25 16.87
C PRO A 8 -26.50 4.87 15.59
N LEU A 9 -25.57 5.80 15.74
CA LEU A 9 -24.91 6.51 14.65
C LEU A 9 -23.54 5.90 14.38
N ILE A 10 -23.25 5.57 13.13
CA ILE A 10 -21.93 5.15 12.65
C ILE A 10 -21.40 6.24 11.74
N ILE A 11 -20.19 6.73 12.02
CA ILE A 11 -19.51 7.75 11.22
C ILE A 11 -18.27 7.14 10.56
N VAL A 12 -18.18 7.24 9.23
CA VAL A 12 -17.07 6.72 8.41
C VAL A 12 -16.42 7.83 7.58
N GLU A 13 -15.26 7.58 6.99
CA GLU A 13 -14.54 8.60 6.23
C GLU A 13 -15.17 8.90 4.86
N SER A 14 -15.73 7.92 4.15
CA SER A 14 -16.18 8.09 2.76
C SER A 14 -17.66 7.78 2.54
N PRO A 15 -18.33 8.48 1.58
CA PRO A 15 -19.72 8.19 1.23
C PRO A 15 -19.94 6.77 0.69
N THR A 16 -18.97 6.21 -0.03
CA THR A 16 -19.05 4.84 -0.57
C THR A 16 -19.12 3.84 0.58
N LYS A 17 -18.20 3.95 1.55
CA LYS A 17 -18.19 3.12 2.76
C LYS A 17 -19.48 3.26 3.56
N ALA A 18 -20.02 4.47 3.68
CA ALA A 18 -21.30 4.71 4.36
C ALA A 18 -22.45 3.96 3.68
N ARG A 19 -22.52 3.98 2.34
CA ARG A 19 -23.53 3.24 1.57
C ARG A 19 -23.38 1.73 1.73
N THR A 20 -22.16 1.19 1.64
CA THR A 20 -21.93 -0.26 1.78
C THR A 20 -22.32 -0.76 3.17
N ILE A 21 -21.86 -0.07 4.23
CA ILE A 21 -22.19 -0.43 5.62
C ILE A 21 -23.68 -0.24 5.90
N GLY A 22 -24.29 0.84 5.38
CA GLY A 22 -25.72 1.08 5.49
C GLY A 22 -26.57 -0.03 4.86
N ARG A 23 -26.16 -0.59 3.72
CA ARG A 23 -26.83 -1.75 3.11
C ARG A 23 -26.68 -3.00 3.97
N ILE A 24 -25.50 -3.24 4.54
CA ILE A 24 -25.22 -4.41 5.40
C ILE A 24 -26.04 -4.37 6.70
N LEU A 25 -26.12 -3.21 7.35
CA LEU A 25 -26.77 -3.04 8.65
C LEU A 25 -28.27 -2.72 8.55
N GLY A 26 -28.74 -2.37 7.35
CA GLY A 26 -30.13 -2.03 7.08
C GLY A 26 -30.62 -0.86 7.93
N LYS A 27 -31.89 -0.92 8.37
CA LYS A 27 -32.55 0.18 9.09
C LYS A 27 -32.17 0.28 10.59
N GLN A 28 -31.30 -0.59 11.09
CA GLN A 28 -30.95 -0.66 12.52
C GLN A 28 -30.00 0.49 12.94
N TYR A 29 -29.17 0.98 12.01
CA TYR A 29 -28.16 2.01 12.27
C TYR A 29 -28.36 3.20 11.34
N MET A 30 -27.97 4.39 11.81
CA MET A 30 -27.73 5.55 10.94
C MET A 30 -26.25 5.55 10.54
N VAL A 31 -25.94 5.61 9.24
CA VAL A 31 -24.56 5.58 8.75
C VAL A 31 -24.26 6.85 7.97
N GLU A 32 -23.24 7.58 8.39
CA GLU A 32 -22.91 8.92 7.90
C GLU A 32 -21.43 9.04 7.54
N ALA A 33 -21.10 9.94 6.61
CA ALA A 33 -19.74 10.16 6.14
C ALA A 33 -19.21 11.54 6.55
N SER A 34 -17.97 11.59 7.07
CA SER A 34 -17.23 12.85 7.31
C SER A 34 -16.62 13.44 6.03
N VAL A 35 -16.52 12.62 4.98
CA VAL A 35 -15.89 12.94 3.70
C VAL A 35 -14.38 13.24 3.90
N GLY A 36 -13.71 12.44 4.71
CA GLY A 36 -12.31 12.59 5.10
C GLY A 36 -12.13 13.44 6.37
N HIS A 37 -11.00 14.14 6.44
CA HIS A 37 -10.69 15.05 7.55
C HIS A 37 -11.70 16.20 7.64
N ILE A 38 -12.02 16.61 8.87
CA ILE A 38 -12.88 17.78 9.17
C ILE A 38 -12.10 18.96 9.75
N LYS A 39 -10.93 18.68 10.33
CA LYS A 39 -9.98 19.65 10.89
C LYS A 39 -8.62 19.49 10.23
N ASP A 40 -7.92 20.59 10.07
CA ASP A 40 -6.50 20.62 9.70
C ASP A 40 -5.82 21.84 10.31
N LEU A 41 -4.50 21.89 10.22
CA LEU A 41 -3.73 23.08 10.53
C LEU A 41 -4.05 24.20 9.53
N PRO A 42 -4.13 25.48 9.97
CA PRO A 42 -4.39 26.64 9.12
C PRO A 42 -3.55 26.66 7.83
N GLU A 43 -4.14 27.11 6.73
CA GLU A 43 -3.46 27.13 5.42
C GLU A 43 -2.36 28.21 5.34
N ARG A 44 -2.58 29.36 5.99
CA ARG A 44 -1.78 30.59 5.82
C ARG A 44 -0.85 30.93 6.97
N GLU A 45 -0.85 30.13 8.04
CA GLU A 45 0.02 30.32 9.20
C GLU A 45 0.60 28.96 9.63
N LEU A 46 1.70 28.99 10.39
CA LEU A 46 2.38 27.76 10.82
C LEU A 46 1.42 26.82 11.55
N GLY A 47 0.55 27.37 12.40
CA GLY A 47 -0.47 26.60 13.12
C GLY A 47 0.09 25.67 14.20
N VAL A 48 1.35 25.85 14.60
CA VAL A 48 2.02 25.07 15.63
C VAL A 48 2.75 26.03 16.57
N ASP A 49 2.40 26.00 17.85
CA ASP A 49 3.11 26.70 18.91
C ASP A 49 4.35 25.90 19.30
N ILE A 50 5.53 26.36 18.87
CA ILE A 50 6.81 25.69 19.12
C ILE A 50 7.26 25.92 20.57
N GLU A 51 7.04 27.12 21.12
CA GLU A 51 7.52 27.50 22.46
C GLU A 51 6.71 26.79 23.54
N GLY A 52 5.41 26.62 23.34
CA GLY A 52 4.50 25.89 24.23
C GLY A 52 4.59 24.36 24.14
N GLY A 53 5.56 23.79 23.43
CA GLY A 53 5.74 22.33 23.34
C GLY A 53 5.05 21.66 22.14
N PHE A 54 5.06 22.33 20.97
CA PHE A 54 4.51 21.84 19.71
C PHE A 54 2.98 21.69 19.68
N ILE A 55 2.25 22.56 20.37
CA ILE A 55 0.79 22.51 20.44
C ILE A 55 0.20 22.92 19.08
N PRO A 56 -0.55 22.04 18.37
CA PRO A 56 -1.16 22.37 17.10
C PRO A 56 -2.46 23.16 17.29
N LYS A 57 -2.65 24.20 16.49
CA LYS A 57 -3.92 24.90 16.34
C LYS A 57 -4.69 24.27 15.19
N TYR A 58 -5.68 23.44 15.49
CA TYR A 58 -6.57 22.90 14.48
C TYR A 58 -7.74 23.85 14.19
N VAL A 59 -8.08 24.00 12.91
CA VAL A 59 -9.24 24.74 12.44
C VAL A 59 -10.12 23.84 11.59
N LEU A 60 -11.43 24.14 11.54
CA LEU A 60 -12.32 23.46 10.61
C LEU A 60 -11.88 23.73 9.18
N ILE A 61 -11.84 22.68 8.36
CA ILE A 61 -11.53 22.78 6.94
C ILE A 61 -12.67 23.53 6.25
N LYS A 62 -12.33 24.55 5.46
CA LYS A 62 -13.31 25.36 4.71
C LYS A 62 -14.19 24.45 3.85
N GLY A 63 -15.51 24.59 3.98
CA GLY A 63 -16.52 23.78 3.27
C GLY A 63 -16.98 22.54 4.03
N LYS A 64 -16.42 22.24 5.22
CA LYS A 64 -16.86 21.14 6.09
C LYS A 64 -17.89 21.54 7.14
N GLU A 65 -18.28 22.81 7.21
CA GLU A 65 -19.15 23.36 8.24
C GLU A 65 -20.51 22.64 8.26
N LYS A 66 -21.10 22.42 7.07
CA LYS A 66 -22.37 21.69 6.95
C LYS A 66 -22.26 20.23 7.41
N VAL A 67 -21.14 19.58 7.13
CA VAL A 67 -20.89 18.20 7.55
C VAL A 67 -20.79 18.14 9.07
N VAL A 68 -20.00 19.02 9.69
CA VAL A 68 -19.85 19.08 11.14
C VAL A 68 -21.17 19.40 11.84
N GLN A 69 -21.94 20.37 11.34
CA GLN A 69 -23.27 20.69 11.87
C GLN A 69 -24.22 19.50 11.80
N ARG A 70 -24.22 18.75 10.69
CA ARG A 70 -25.03 17.54 10.52
C ARG A 70 -24.60 16.45 11.50
N LEU A 71 -23.30 16.19 11.63
CA LEU A 71 -22.78 15.19 12.56
C LEU A 71 -23.11 15.55 14.02
N ARG A 72 -22.98 16.83 14.42
CA ARG A 72 -23.39 17.33 15.74
C ARG A 72 -24.86 17.08 16.01
N LYS A 73 -25.74 17.42 15.07
CA LYS A 73 -27.19 17.20 15.20
C LYS A 73 -27.51 15.71 15.41
N LEU A 74 -27.00 14.85 14.53
CA LEU A 74 -27.28 13.41 14.60
C LEU A 74 -26.68 12.76 15.85
N SER A 75 -25.53 13.25 16.33
CA SER A 75 -24.89 12.77 17.57
C SER A 75 -25.74 13.09 18.80
N LYS A 76 -26.45 14.23 18.82
CA LYS A 76 -27.41 14.59 19.88
C LYS A 76 -28.66 13.71 19.88
N GLU A 77 -29.08 13.18 18.74
CA GLU A 77 -30.26 12.31 18.62
C GLU A 77 -29.94 10.82 18.85
N ALA A 78 -28.72 10.37 18.53
CA ALA A 78 -28.34 8.96 18.60
C ALA A 78 -28.05 8.50 20.05
N PRO A 79 -28.48 7.29 20.48
CA PRO A 79 -28.18 6.77 21.81
C PRO A 79 -26.72 6.31 21.96
N ARG A 80 -26.07 5.90 20.86
CA ARG A 80 -24.66 5.48 20.81
C ARG A 80 -24.01 5.96 19.52
N ILE A 81 -22.72 6.26 19.59
CA ILE A 81 -21.94 6.76 18.46
C ILE A 81 -20.74 5.83 18.23
N TYR A 82 -20.58 5.37 17.00
CA TYR A 82 -19.46 4.55 16.56
C TYR A 82 -18.65 5.28 15.48
N LEU A 83 -17.36 5.45 15.72
CA LEU A 83 -16.40 6.00 14.78
C LEU A 83 -15.72 4.84 14.05
N ALA A 84 -16.10 4.65 12.79
CA ALA A 84 -15.70 3.53 11.94
C ALA A 84 -14.77 3.97 10.79
N SER A 85 -13.92 4.96 11.06
CA SER A 85 -12.84 5.35 10.15
C SER A 85 -11.85 4.21 9.93
N ASP A 86 -11.04 4.29 8.88
CA ASP A 86 -10.05 3.26 8.53
C ASP A 86 -9.11 2.83 9.67
N PRO A 87 -8.64 1.57 9.69
CA PRO A 87 -7.84 1.01 10.77
C PRO A 87 -6.35 1.39 10.68
N ASP A 88 -6.06 2.66 10.42
CA ASP A 88 -4.71 3.23 10.42
C ASP A 88 -4.64 4.49 11.31
N ARG A 89 -3.44 5.07 11.45
CA ARG A 89 -3.25 6.30 12.23
C ARG A 89 -4.01 7.51 11.67
N GLU A 90 -4.25 7.56 10.36
CA GLU A 90 -5.00 8.65 9.73
C GLU A 90 -6.48 8.54 10.08
N GLY A 91 -7.05 7.34 10.03
CA GLY A 91 -8.39 7.05 10.48
C GLY A 91 -8.57 7.33 11.98
N GLU A 92 -7.57 7.01 12.81
CA GLU A 92 -7.63 7.36 14.24
C GLU A 92 -7.65 8.88 14.47
N ALA A 93 -6.88 9.66 13.71
CA ALA A 93 -6.92 11.12 13.80
C ALA A 93 -8.25 11.72 13.30
N ILE A 94 -8.83 11.16 12.23
CA ILE A 94 -10.17 11.54 11.78
C ILE A 94 -11.20 11.28 12.88
N ALA A 95 -11.17 10.09 13.50
CA ALA A 95 -12.05 9.73 14.59
C ALA A 95 -11.89 10.68 15.78
N TRP A 96 -10.64 10.99 16.15
CA TRP A 96 -10.35 11.92 17.24
C TRP A 96 -10.93 13.31 17.00
N HIS A 97 -10.67 13.91 15.83
CA HIS A 97 -11.21 15.22 15.49
C HIS A 97 -12.74 15.24 15.41
N ILE A 98 -13.36 14.16 14.92
CA ILE A 98 -14.83 14.03 14.93
C ILE A 98 -15.34 13.98 16.37
N ALA A 99 -14.73 13.15 17.22
CA ALA A 99 -15.11 13.04 18.63
C ALA A 99 -15.06 14.39 19.34
N GLU A 100 -13.99 15.17 19.19
CA GLU A 100 -13.90 16.53 19.76
C GLU A 100 -15.03 17.45 19.32
N GLU A 101 -15.49 17.35 18.06
CA GLU A 101 -16.55 18.21 17.55
C GLU A 101 -17.95 17.77 17.99
N ILE A 102 -18.14 16.49 18.33
CA ILE A 102 -19.45 15.91 18.65
C ILE A 102 -19.61 15.47 20.11
N ALA A 103 -18.57 15.57 20.95
CA ALA A 103 -18.55 15.16 22.36
C ALA A 103 -19.50 15.97 23.28
N ASP A 104 -20.30 16.87 22.71
CA ASP A 104 -21.29 17.65 23.43
C ASP A 104 -22.37 16.74 24.04
N GLY A 105 -22.49 16.74 25.38
CA GLY A 105 -23.54 16.03 26.12
C GLY A 105 -23.17 14.69 26.77
N GLY A 106 -21.87 14.37 26.93
CA GLY A 106 -21.42 13.24 27.76
C GLY A 106 -21.77 11.84 27.23
N LYS A 107 -22.08 11.73 25.94
CA LYS A 107 -22.43 10.45 25.31
C LYS A 107 -21.20 9.58 25.07
N GLU A 108 -21.42 8.28 25.17
CA GLU A 108 -20.38 7.28 24.94
C GLU A 108 -20.02 7.19 23.45
N ILE A 109 -18.79 7.53 23.11
CA ILE A 109 -18.24 7.46 21.75
C ILE A 109 -17.30 6.26 21.67
N HIS A 110 -17.60 5.37 20.74
CA HIS A 110 -16.87 4.12 20.54
C HIS A 110 -16.08 4.14 19.23
N ARG A 111 -14.88 3.59 19.22
CA ARG A 111 -14.08 3.35 18.02
C ARG A 111 -14.31 1.91 17.52
N VAL A 112 -14.54 1.74 16.22
CA VAL A 112 -14.79 0.44 15.58
C VAL A 112 -13.84 0.24 14.40
N LEU A 113 -13.03 -0.81 14.42
CA LEU A 113 -12.10 -1.12 13.33
C LEU A 113 -12.71 -2.15 12.37
N ILE A 114 -12.90 -1.73 11.12
CA ILE A 114 -13.40 -2.60 10.05
C ILE A 114 -12.23 -2.88 9.11
N HIS A 115 -11.75 -4.12 9.06
CA HIS A 115 -10.65 -4.55 8.18
C HIS A 115 -11.14 -5.06 6.82
N GLU A 116 -12.41 -5.44 6.75
CA GLU A 116 -13.11 -5.89 5.55
C GLU A 116 -14.59 -5.50 5.62
N ILE A 117 -15.16 -5.03 4.52
CA ILE A 117 -16.55 -4.56 4.48
C ILE A 117 -17.44 -5.69 3.96
N THR A 118 -17.55 -6.74 4.77
CA THR A 118 -18.45 -7.89 4.57
C THR A 118 -19.54 -7.87 5.64
N PRO A 119 -20.71 -8.52 5.44
CA PRO A 119 -21.73 -8.61 6.48
C PRO A 119 -21.20 -9.15 7.81
N ARG A 120 -20.33 -10.16 7.75
CA ARG A 120 -19.67 -10.74 8.91
C ARG A 120 -18.68 -9.77 9.56
N GLY A 121 -17.73 -9.23 8.78
CA GLY A 121 -16.69 -8.35 9.28
C GLY A 121 -17.23 -7.07 9.94
N VAL A 122 -18.29 -6.48 9.38
CA VAL A 122 -18.95 -5.31 9.98
C VAL A 122 -19.65 -5.68 11.29
N GLN A 123 -20.37 -6.80 11.35
CA GLN A 123 -21.04 -7.24 12.58
C GLN A 123 -20.06 -7.63 13.68
N GLU A 124 -18.97 -8.31 13.35
CA GLU A 124 -17.91 -8.65 14.31
C GLU A 124 -17.23 -7.39 14.86
N ALA A 125 -16.91 -6.43 13.99
CA ALA A 125 -16.32 -5.16 14.41
C ALA A 125 -17.23 -4.39 15.39
N LEU A 126 -18.54 -4.35 15.14
CA LEU A 126 -19.50 -3.69 16.03
C LEU A 126 -19.66 -4.38 17.40
N LYS A 127 -19.32 -5.67 17.51
CA LYS A 127 -19.30 -6.40 18.78
C LYS A 127 -18.06 -6.12 19.62
N GLN A 128 -17.03 -5.51 19.04
CA GLN A 128 -15.76 -5.21 19.70
C GLN A 128 -15.45 -3.70 19.65
N PRO A 129 -16.33 -2.83 20.19
CA PRO A 129 -16.02 -1.42 20.31
C PRO A 129 -14.83 -1.23 21.26
N ARG A 130 -14.01 -0.22 20.98
CA ARG A 130 -12.87 0.15 21.81
C ARG A 130 -12.83 1.65 22.04
N GLY A 131 -12.02 2.09 23.01
CA GLY A 131 -11.69 3.51 23.17
C GLY A 131 -10.83 4.03 22.01
N LEU A 132 -10.84 5.35 21.82
CA LEU A 132 -9.88 6.03 20.96
C LEU A 132 -8.46 5.80 21.49
N GLN A 133 -7.52 5.57 20.59
CA GLN A 133 -6.12 5.34 20.91
C GLN A 133 -5.32 6.63 20.79
N GLU A 134 -5.07 7.26 21.94
CA GLU A 134 -4.33 8.52 22.00
C GLU A 134 -2.93 8.41 21.40
N ASN A 135 -2.22 7.31 21.61
CA ASN A 135 -0.88 7.12 21.06
C ASN A 135 -0.88 7.12 19.51
N LEU A 136 -1.89 6.52 18.88
CA LEU A 136 -2.02 6.54 17.42
C LEU A 136 -2.37 7.94 16.90
N TYR A 137 -3.26 8.64 17.60
CA TYR A 137 -3.56 10.04 17.29
C TYR A 137 -2.32 10.93 17.41
N ARG A 138 -1.61 10.87 18.55
CA ARG A 138 -0.38 11.62 18.79
C ARG A 138 0.71 11.29 17.76
N ALA A 139 0.82 10.04 17.32
CA ALA A 139 1.75 9.66 16.25
C ALA A 139 1.39 10.32 14.90
N GLN A 140 0.10 10.41 14.56
CA GLN A 140 -0.37 11.12 13.37
C GLN A 140 -0.12 12.63 13.50
N GLN A 141 -0.44 13.22 14.66
CA GLN A 141 -0.24 14.63 14.98
C GLN A 141 1.24 15.01 14.90
N ALA A 142 2.14 14.23 15.50
CA ALA A 142 3.59 14.44 15.45
C ALA A 142 4.09 14.43 14.00
N ARG A 143 3.61 13.50 13.17
CA ARG A 143 3.92 13.49 11.73
C ARG A 143 3.42 14.77 11.05
N ARG A 144 2.17 15.19 11.32
CA ARG A 144 1.58 16.39 10.72
C ARG A 144 2.36 17.65 11.08
N ILE A 145 2.76 17.79 12.35
CA ILE A 145 3.59 18.88 12.85
C ILE A 145 4.97 18.87 12.20
N LEU A 146 5.64 17.71 12.15
CA LEU A 146 6.97 17.58 11.55
C LEU A 146 6.96 17.99 10.07
N ASP A 147 6.00 17.49 9.30
CA ASP A 147 5.87 17.81 7.89
C ASP A 147 5.53 19.31 7.70
N ARG A 148 4.73 19.90 8.61
CA ARG A 148 4.43 21.34 8.64
C ARG A 148 5.69 22.19 8.89
N LEU A 149 6.48 21.84 9.90
CA LEU A 149 7.71 22.56 10.26
C LEU A 149 8.73 22.53 9.10
N VAL A 150 8.95 21.37 8.50
CA VAL A 150 9.86 21.21 7.35
C VAL A 150 9.38 22.05 6.17
N GLY A 151 8.08 21.95 5.82
CA GLY A 151 7.50 22.71 4.72
C GLY A 151 7.64 24.22 4.92
N TYR A 152 7.24 24.73 6.08
CA TYR A 152 7.25 26.18 6.37
C TYR A 152 8.67 26.75 6.52
N LYS A 153 9.60 26.03 7.17
CA LYS A 153 10.95 26.55 7.40
C LYS A 153 11.87 26.41 6.18
N ILE A 154 11.71 25.36 5.37
CA ILE A 154 12.64 25.07 4.26
C ILE A 154 12.15 25.61 2.92
N SER A 155 10.85 25.62 2.62
CA SER A 155 10.36 26.07 1.30
C SER A 155 10.75 27.52 0.95
N PRO A 156 10.74 28.50 1.87
CA PRO A 156 11.20 29.86 1.58
C PRO A 156 12.69 29.93 1.19
N LEU A 157 13.52 29.01 1.70
CA LEU A 157 14.91 28.91 1.29
C LEU A 157 15.02 28.41 -0.16
N LEU A 158 14.25 27.38 -0.53
CA LEU A 158 14.19 26.86 -1.90
C LEU A 158 13.70 27.93 -2.89
N TRP A 159 12.74 28.78 -2.49
CA TRP A 159 12.26 29.87 -3.33
C TRP A 159 13.32 30.92 -3.62
N ARG A 160 14.19 31.21 -2.65
CA ARG A 160 15.29 32.17 -2.79
C ARG A 160 16.49 31.61 -3.55
N LYS A 161 16.75 30.30 -3.43
CA LYS A 161 17.98 29.67 -3.95
C LYS A 161 17.81 28.83 -5.21
N VAL A 162 16.59 28.41 -5.53
CA VAL A 162 16.31 27.51 -6.66
C VAL A 162 15.22 28.08 -7.56
N LYS A 163 13.96 28.07 -7.11
CA LYS A 163 12.82 28.58 -7.88
C LYS A 163 11.62 28.84 -6.96
N ARG A 164 10.93 29.97 -7.16
CA ARG A 164 9.66 30.26 -6.48
C ARG A 164 8.61 29.17 -6.77
N GLY A 165 7.85 28.80 -5.74
CA GLY A 165 6.76 27.81 -5.84
C GLY A 165 7.18 26.35 -5.60
N LEU A 166 8.44 26.08 -5.30
CA LEU A 166 8.89 24.73 -4.91
C LEU A 166 8.47 24.37 -3.48
N SER A 167 8.15 23.10 -3.24
CA SER A 167 7.84 22.60 -1.90
C SER A 167 9.01 21.81 -1.32
N ALA A 168 9.32 22.05 -0.05
CA ALA A 168 10.18 21.18 0.73
C ALA A 168 9.36 20.10 1.42
N GLY A 169 9.77 18.84 1.31
CA GLY A 169 9.12 17.72 1.98
C GLY A 169 10.14 16.70 2.42
N ARG A 170 10.11 16.32 3.71
CA ARG A 170 11.11 15.43 4.33
C ARG A 170 11.25 14.08 3.62
N VAL A 171 10.14 13.49 3.18
CA VAL A 171 10.14 12.19 2.47
C VAL A 171 10.35 12.39 0.96
N GLN A 172 9.74 13.43 0.38
CA GLN A 172 9.83 13.73 -1.04
C GLN A 172 11.27 14.04 -1.48
N SER A 173 12.01 14.82 -0.67
CA SER A 173 13.39 15.19 -0.99
C SER A 173 14.33 13.98 -1.01
N VAL A 174 14.14 13.02 -0.10
CA VAL A 174 14.93 11.76 -0.07
C VAL A 174 14.61 10.90 -1.29
N ALA A 175 13.33 10.77 -1.67
CA ALA A 175 12.94 10.04 -2.87
C ALA A 175 13.53 10.66 -4.14
N LEU A 176 13.49 12.00 -4.25
CA LEU A 176 14.12 12.73 -5.35
C LEU A 176 15.65 12.52 -5.36
N ARG A 177 16.28 12.55 -4.19
CA ARG A 177 17.73 12.30 -4.04
C ARG A 177 18.12 10.93 -4.59
N LEU A 178 17.38 9.86 -4.29
CA LEU A 178 17.67 8.51 -4.81
C LEU A 178 17.64 8.45 -6.34
N ILE A 179 16.70 9.18 -6.98
CA ILE A 179 16.62 9.26 -8.44
C ILE A 179 17.84 10.01 -8.99
N CYS A 180 18.18 11.17 -8.41
CA CYS A 180 19.36 11.93 -8.84
C CYS A 180 20.67 11.18 -8.62
N GLU A 181 20.79 10.39 -7.55
CA GLU A 181 21.96 9.55 -7.31
C GLU A 181 22.07 8.46 -8.37
N ARG A 182 20.98 7.77 -8.72
CA ARG A 182 20.97 6.81 -9.82
C ARG A 182 21.32 7.45 -11.16
N GLU A 183 20.82 8.65 -11.45
CA GLU A 183 21.15 9.34 -12.69
C GLU A 183 22.65 9.68 -12.76
N ARG A 184 23.23 10.16 -11.66
CA ARG A 184 24.68 10.38 -11.58
C ARG A 184 25.50 9.11 -11.74
N GLU A 185 25.04 7.98 -11.20
CA GLU A 185 25.67 6.67 -11.42
C GLU A 185 25.68 6.31 -12.92
N ILE A 186 24.59 6.62 -13.64
CA ILE A 186 24.48 6.37 -15.08
C ILE A 186 25.39 7.32 -15.87
N GLU A 187 25.42 8.61 -15.53
CA GLU A 187 26.28 9.60 -16.19
C GLU A 187 27.77 9.32 -15.99
N GLN A 188 28.15 8.77 -14.82
CA GLN A 188 29.53 8.41 -14.49
C GLN A 188 29.93 7.01 -15.00
N PHE A 189 28.98 6.25 -15.53
CA PHE A 189 29.26 4.93 -16.07
C PHE A 189 30.11 5.04 -17.34
N VAL A 190 31.34 4.54 -17.28
CA VAL A 190 32.21 4.41 -18.46
C VAL A 190 31.99 3.01 -19.05
N PRO A 191 31.34 2.88 -20.21
CA PRO A 191 31.14 1.57 -20.83
C PRO A 191 32.49 0.96 -21.23
N GLU A 192 32.70 -0.29 -20.83
CA GLU A 192 33.84 -1.09 -21.27
C GLU A 192 33.38 -2.05 -22.37
N GLU A 193 34.05 -2.00 -23.52
CA GLU A 193 33.82 -2.96 -24.59
C GLU A 193 34.36 -4.34 -24.18
N TYR A 194 33.56 -5.38 -24.44
CA TYR A 194 33.97 -6.76 -24.24
C TYR A 194 33.32 -7.66 -25.28
N TRP A 195 34.00 -8.75 -25.58
CA TRP A 195 33.54 -9.77 -26.52
C TRP A 195 33.16 -11.06 -25.82
N SER A 196 32.25 -11.81 -26.42
CA SER A 196 31.88 -13.14 -25.94
C SER A 196 31.82 -14.12 -27.10
N VAL A 197 32.42 -15.29 -26.92
CA VAL A 197 32.38 -16.37 -27.90
C VAL A 197 31.31 -17.38 -27.47
N THR A 198 30.38 -17.68 -28.36
CA THR A 198 29.31 -18.66 -28.16
C THR A 198 29.37 -19.69 -29.28
N ALA A 199 29.51 -20.95 -28.92
CA ALA A 199 29.43 -22.08 -29.85
C ALA A 199 27.99 -22.61 -29.90
N GLU A 200 27.53 -23.00 -31.08
CA GLU A 200 26.32 -23.81 -31.26
C GLU A 200 26.78 -25.27 -31.37
N LEU A 201 26.36 -26.09 -30.42
CA LEU A 201 26.82 -27.47 -30.27
C LEU A 201 25.63 -28.40 -30.37
N GLU A 202 25.81 -29.53 -31.03
CA GLU A 202 24.80 -30.58 -31.12
C GLU A 202 25.45 -31.92 -30.79
N HIS A 203 24.76 -32.73 -29.99
CA HIS A 203 25.19 -34.10 -29.77
C HIS A 203 24.80 -34.92 -31.00
N PRO A 204 25.74 -35.66 -31.64
CA PRO A 204 25.48 -36.37 -32.90
C PRO A 204 24.24 -37.28 -32.88
N GLU A 205 23.98 -37.90 -31.73
CA GLU A 205 22.85 -38.84 -31.55
C GLU A 205 21.70 -38.26 -30.71
N LYS A 206 21.82 -37.04 -30.17
CA LYS A 206 20.87 -36.49 -29.18
C LYS A 206 20.56 -35.02 -29.45
N PRO A 207 19.76 -34.72 -30.50
CA PRO A 207 19.20 -33.39 -30.70
C PRO A 207 18.36 -32.95 -29.49
N PRO A 208 18.15 -31.64 -29.25
CA PRO A 208 18.48 -30.52 -30.15
C PRO A 208 19.86 -29.89 -29.87
N ALA A 209 20.33 -29.10 -30.85
CA ALA A 209 21.46 -28.19 -30.67
C ALA A 209 21.23 -27.20 -29.51
N PHE A 210 22.31 -26.77 -28.87
CA PHE A 210 22.32 -25.83 -27.77
C PHE A 210 23.50 -24.87 -27.84
N LYS A 211 23.36 -23.71 -27.19
CA LYS A 211 24.41 -22.69 -27.13
C LYS A 211 25.31 -22.90 -25.92
N ALA A 212 26.62 -22.90 -26.14
CA ALA A 212 27.64 -22.95 -25.10
C ALA A 212 28.51 -21.69 -25.16
N ARG A 213 28.46 -20.86 -24.12
CA ARG A 213 29.29 -19.66 -24.01
C ARG A 213 30.67 -20.02 -23.43
N LEU A 214 31.73 -19.48 -24.02
CA LEU A 214 33.08 -19.58 -23.46
C LEU A 214 33.15 -18.87 -22.11
N VAL A 215 33.50 -19.62 -21.06
CA VAL A 215 33.59 -19.09 -19.68
C VAL A 215 35.02 -18.96 -19.19
N LYS A 216 35.96 -19.76 -19.70
CA LYS A 216 37.35 -19.81 -19.25
C LYS A 216 38.33 -20.11 -20.37
N ILE A 217 39.51 -19.52 -20.31
CA ILE A 217 40.67 -19.81 -21.15
C ILE A 217 41.82 -20.17 -20.22
N ALA A 218 42.44 -21.34 -20.40
CA ALA A 218 43.54 -21.82 -19.55
C ALA A 218 43.26 -21.72 -18.03
N GLY A 219 42.02 -22.02 -17.62
CA GLY A 219 41.58 -21.99 -16.21
C GLY A 219 41.21 -20.60 -15.66
N ARG A 220 41.51 -19.51 -16.37
CA ARG A 220 41.12 -18.13 -16.00
C ARG A 220 39.80 -17.75 -16.65
N LYS A 221 39.05 -16.82 -16.05
CA LYS A 221 37.80 -16.30 -16.63
C LYS A 221 38.11 -15.71 -18.01
N ALA A 222 37.31 -16.02 -19.01
CA ALA A 222 37.43 -15.40 -20.32
C ALA A 222 37.12 -13.89 -20.18
N ASP A 223 38.11 -13.06 -20.47
CA ASP A 223 38.03 -11.60 -20.48
C ASP A 223 38.59 -11.13 -21.83
N LEU A 224 37.70 -11.03 -22.82
CA LEU A 224 38.05 -10.65 -24.19
C LEU A 224 37.70 -9.18 -24.36
N ARG A 225 38.69 -8.33 -24.57
CA ARG A 225 38.52 -6.86 -24.58
C ARG A 225 38.55 -6.25 -25.97
N SER A 226 38.83 -7.05 -27.01
CA SER A 226 38.81 -6.59 -28.39
C SER A 226 38.29 -7.66 -29.36
N GLU A 227 37.92 -7.22 -30.56
CA GLU A 227 37.48 -8.10 -31.65
C GLU A 227 38.61 -9.05 -32.09
N GLU A 228 39.86 -8.58 -32.09
CA GLU A 228 41.04 -9.36 -32.45
C GLU A 228 41.26 -10.52 -31.47
N GLU A 229 41.19 -10.26 -30.16
CA GLU A 229 41.27 -11.31 -29.14
C GLU A 229 40.15 -12.35 -29.32
N ALA A 230 38.93 -11.89 -29.62
CA ALA A 230 37.80 -12.77 -29.87
C ALA A 230 37.98 -13.62 -31.15
N LYS A 231 38.48 -13.02 -32.23
CA LYS A 231 38.79 -13.71 -33.50
C LYS A 231 39.93 -14.72 -33.34
N GLU A 232 40.95 -14.39 -32.55
CA GLU A 232 42.04 -15.32 -32.25
C GLU A 232 41.51 -16.56 -31.53
N VAL A 233 40.68 -16.35 -30.50
CA VAL A 233 40.04 -17.46 -29.77
C VAL A 233 39.10 -18.24 -30.68
N LEU A 234 38.33 -17.56 -31.53
CA LEU A 234 37.46 -18.22 -32.51
C LEU A 234 38.25 -19.11 -33.47
N GLY A 235 39.36 -18.61 -34.01
CA GLY A 235 40.23 -19.37 -34.90
C GLY A 235 40.81 -20.63 -34.26
N ARG A 236 41.15 -20.58 -32.97
CA ARG A 236 41.60 -21.75 -32.19
C ARG A 236 40.50 -22.78 -31.93
N LEU A 237 39.24 -22.34 -31.89
CA LEU A 237 38.08 -23.19 -31.61
C LEU A 237 37.39 -23.70 -32.89
N GLN A 238 37.69 -23.10 -34.04
CA GLN A 238 37.07 -23.47 -35.30
C GLN A 238 37.52 -24.87 -35.74
N GLY A 239 36.56 -25.79 -35.86
CA GLY A 239 36.82 -27.20 -36.16
C GLY A 239 37.32 -28.01 -34.96
N ALA A 240 37.39 -27.42 -33.76
CA ALA A 240 37.74 -28.16 -32.54
C ALA A 240 36.58 -29.08 -32.11
N GLU A 241 36.92 -30.25 -31.59
CA GLU A 241 35.95 -31.14 -30.95
C GLU A 241 35.67 -30.70 -29.52
N PHE A 242 34.40 -30.57 -29.18
CA PHE A 242 33.96 -30.18 -27.84
C PHE A 242 33.58 -31.42 -27.04
N VAL A 243 34.19 -31.60 -25.87
CA VAL A 243 33.89 -32.71 -24.96
C VAL A 243 33.22 -32.19 -23.69
N VAL A 244 32.20 -32.92 -23.23
CA VAL A 244 31.52 -32.61 -21.97
C VAL A 244 32.44 -33.00 -20.81
N LYS A 245 33.00 -31.99 -20.14
CA LYS A 245 33.86 -32.20 -18.97
C LYS A 245 33.08 -32.55 -17.70
N GLU A 246 31.92 -31.94 -17.50
CA GLU A 246 31.15 -32.08 -16.27
C GLU A 246 29.66 -31.80 -16.52
N VAL A 247 28.78 -32.64 -15.94
CA VAL A 247 27.33 -32.42 -15.91
C VAL A 247 26.88 -32.35 -14.47
N ARG A 248 26.30 -31.23 -14.06
CA ARG A 248 25.73 -31.04 -12.71
C ARG A 248 24.22 -30.90 -12.79
N ARG A 249 23.49 -31.81 -12.14
CA ARG A 249 22.04 -31.71 -11.95
C ARG A 249 21.75 -31.31 -10.50
N LYS A 250 20.95 -30.26 -10.32
CA LYS A 250 20.50 -29.81 -9.00
C LYS A 250 18.99 -29.62 -9.01
N GLU A 251 18.31 -30.14 -8.00
CA GLU A 251 16.91 -29.82 -7.74
C GLU A 251 16.83 -28.45 -7.08
N ILE A 252 16.04 -27.55 -7.65
CA ILE A 252 15.79 -26.22 -7.07
C ILE A 252 14.31 -26.12 -6.76
N ARG A 253 13.99 -25.90 -5.48
CA ARG A 253 12.61 -25.67 -5.03
C ARG A 253 12.32 -24.19 -4.96
N ARG A 254 11.30 -23.73 -5.67
CA ARG A 254 10.80 -22.35 -5.60
C ARG A 254 9.60 -22.31 -4.66
N ARG A 255 9.69 -21.49 -3.60
CA ARG A 255 8.57 -21.24 -2.69
C ARG A 255 7.62 -20.19 -3.30
N PRO A 256 6.31 -20.29 -3.04
CA PRO A 256 5.37 -19.26 -3.47
C PRO A 256 5.67 -17.92 -2.77
N SER A 257 5.27 -16.83 -3.42
CA SER A 257 5.34 -15.50 -2.83
C SER A 257 4.38 -15.36 -1.65
N ALA A 258 4.74 -14.53 -0.67
CA ALA A 258 3.83 -14.16 0.41
C ALA A 258 2.57 -13.43 -0.13
N PRO A 259 1.48 -13.43 0.65
CA PRO A 259 0.31 -12.58 0.38
C PRO A 259 0.70 -11.10 0.21
N PHE A 260 -0.12 -10.37 -0.55
CA PHE A 260 0.17 -8.98 -0.85
C PHE A 260 0.11 -8.07 0.38
N ILE A 261 1.19 -7.32 0.59
CA ILE A 261 1.20 -6.06 1.34
C ILE A 261 1.18 -4.87 0.38
N THR A 262 0.98 -3.66 0.90
CA THR A 262 0.87 -2.42 0.10
C THR A 262 1.99 -2.27 -0.94
N SER A 263 3.25 -2.47 -0.51
CA SER A 263 4.42 -2.30 -1.39
C SER A 263 4.49 -3.37 -2.48
N THR A 264 4.28 -4.64 -2.13
CA THR A 264 4.31 -5.75 -3.09
C THR A 264 3.15 -5.69 -4.09
N LEU A 265 1.96 -5.23 -3.66
CA LEU A 265 0.82 -5.01 -4.55
C LEU A 265 1.14 -3.93 -5.58
N GLN A 266 1.70 -2.80 -5.13
CA GLN A 266 2.10 -1.70 -6.00
C GLN A 266 3.19 -2.12 -7.00
N GLN A 267 4.19 -2.88 -6.56
CA GLN A 267 5.25 -3.40 -7.42
C GLN A 267 4.72 -4.35 -8.49
N GLU A 268 3.91 -5.34 -8.10
CA GLU A 268 3.37 -6.31 -9.07
C GLU A 268 2.34 -5.68 -10.02
N ALA A 269 1.52 -4.72 -9.55
CA ALA A 269 0.62 -3.97 -10.40
C ALA A 269 1.36 -3.11 -11.43
N SER A 270 2.48 -2.49 -11.03
CA SER A 270 3.36 -1.77 -11.95
C SER A 270 3.99 -2.71 -12.98
N ARG A 271 4.56 -3.83 -12.52
CA ARG A 271 5.28 -4.78 -13.37
C ARG A 271 4.38 -5.52 -14.35
N ARG A 272 3.21 -5.98 -13.90
CA ARG A 272 2.30 -6.83 -14.70
C ARG A 272 1.23 -6.04 -15.44
N LEU A 273 0.66 -5.02 -14.79
CA LEU A 273 -0.50 -4.28 -15.31
C LEU A 273 -0.11 -2.88 -15.82
N ARG A 274 1.15 -2.46 -15.67
CA ARG A 274 1.64 -1.12 -16.03
C ARG A 274 0.88 0.00 -15.32
N PHE A 275 0.35 -0.27 -14.13
CA PHE A 275 -0.37 0.74 -13.35
C PHE A 275 0.60 1.60 -12.55
N SER A 276 0.31 2.90 -12.48
CA SER A 276 0.98 3.77 -11.51
C SER A 276 0.56 3.41 -10.09
N VAL A 277 1.38 3.78 -9.10
CA VAL A 277 1.04 3.61 -7.68
C VAL A 277 -0.28 4.30 -7.35
N LYS A 278 -0.51 5.51 -7.87
CA LYS A 278 -1.75 6.27 -7.68
C LYS A 278 -2.97 5.50 -8.22
N LYS A 279 -2.89 4.97 -9.44
CA LYS A 279 -3.98 4.18 -10.03
C LYS A 279 -4.25 2.91 -9.22
N THR A 280 -3.19 2.21 -8.83
CA THR A 280 -3.29 0.98 -8.04
C THR A 280 -4.01 1.22 -6.71
N MET A 281 -3.60 2.26 -5.96
CA MET A 281 -4.23 2.57 -4.68
C MET A 281 -5.65 3.10 -4.81
N ALA A 282 -5.96 3.85 -5.87
CA ALA A 282 -7.33 4.30 -6.13
C ALA A 282 -8.27 3.12 -6.41
N LEU A 283 -7.86 2.18 -7.25
CA LEU A 283 -8.63 0.96 -7.52
C LEU A 283 -8.75 0.07 -6.28
N ALA A 284 -7.66 -0.11 -5.53
CA ALA A 284 -7.70 -0.90 -4.30
C ALA A 284 -8.63 -0.27 -3.25
N GLN A 285 -8.67 1.07 -3.11
CA GLN A 285 -9.64 1.75 -2.25
C GLN A 285 -11.08 1.42 -2.68
N GLN A 286 -11.38 1.49 -3.98
CA GLN A 286 -12.71 1.15 -4.49
C GLN A 286 -13.08 -0.30 -4.20
N LEU A 287 -12.15 -1.24 -4.43
CA LEU A 287 -12.37 -2.65 -4.13
C LEU A 287 -12.59 -2.91 -2.63
N TYR A 288 -11.91 -2.17 -1.75
CA TYR A 288 -12.10 -2.27 -0.30
C TYR A 288 -13.44 -1.65 0.16
N GLU A 289 -13.74 -0.42 -0.27
CA GLU A 289 -14.98 0.31 0.11
C GLU A 289 -16.25 -0.33 -0.48
N GLY A 290 -16.08 -0.96 -1.64
CA GLY A 290 -17.08 -1.72 -2.35
C GLY A 290 -17.34 -1.17 -3.75
N VAL A 291 -17.76 -2.08 -4.62
CA VAL A 291 -18.16 -1.81 -6.00
C VAL A 291 -19.53 -2.42 -6.28
N GLU A 292 -20.31 -1.82 -7.18
CA GLU A 292 -21.61 -2.34 -7.60
C GLU A 292 -21.42 -3.52 -8.57
N LEU A 293 -22.02 -4.68 -8.26
CA LEU A 293 -21.85 -5.93 -9.00
C LEU A 293 -23.19 -6.49 -9.52
N GLY A 294 -24.07 -5.61 -10.00
CA GLY A 294 -25.37 -6.00 -10.54
C GLY A 294 -26.20 -6.76 -9.51
N GLU A 295 -26.60 -8.00 -9.84
CA GLU A 295 -27.42 -8.86 -8.96
C GLU A 295 -26.75 -9.21 -7.62
N LEU A 296 -25.42 -9.19 -7.56
CA LEU A 296 -24.66 -9.45 -6.33
C LEU A 296 -24.66 -8.23 -5.38
N GLY A 297 -25.14 -7.08 -5.86
CA GLY A 297 -25.19 -5.82 -5.13
C GLY A 297 -23.82 -5.17 -4.93
N HIS A 298 -23.75 -4.21 -4.00
CA HIS A 298 -22.53 -3.47 -3.69
C HIS A 298 -21.76 -4.14 -2.55
N ARG A 299 -20.53 -4.59 -2.82
CA ARG A 299 -19.72 -5.37 -1.86
C ARG A 299 -18.24 -4.99 -1.90
N GLY A 300 -17.58 -5.04 -0.74
CA GLY A 300 -16.13 -5.03 -0.65
C GLY A 300 -15.55 -6.35 -1.17
N LEU A 301 -14.49 -6.27 -1.96
CA LEU A 301 -13.85 -7.39 -2.65
C LEU A 301 -12.46 -7.74 -2.13
N ILE A 302 -11.84 -6.83 -1.37
CA ILE A 302 -10.52 -7.06 -0.76
C ILE A 302 -10.51 -6.57 0.69
N THR A 303 -9.56 -7.06 1.46
CA THR A 303 -9.21 -6.52 2.78
C THR A 303 -8.54 -5.16 2.65
N TYR A 304 -8.38 -4.46 3.77
CA TYR A 304 -7.74 -3.16 3.82
C TYR A 304 -6.36 -3.13 3.12
N MET A 305 -6.23 -2.27 2.12
CA MET A 305 -5.10 -2.22 1.17
C MET A 305 -3.89 -1.44 1.67
N ARG A 306 -3.97 -0.77 2.84
CA ARG A 306 -2.83 -0.09 3.48
C ARG A 306 -2.35 -0.92 4.67
N THR A 307 -1.65 -1.99 4.35
CA THR A 307 -1.10 -2.97 5.31
C THR A 307 0.37 -3.27 5.01
N ASP A 308 1.14 -3.52 6.06
CA ASP A 308 2.49 -4.10 6.05
C ASP A 308 2.49 -5.56 6.53
N SER A 309 1.32 -6.10 6.89
CA SER A 309 1.15 -7.47 7.38
C SER A 309 0.83 -8.45 6.26
N VAL A 310 1.61 -9.53 6.21
CA VAL A 310 1.35 -10.70 5.36
C VAL A 310 0.39 -11.71 6.01
N ARG A 311 -0.13 -11.41 7.21
CA ARG A 311 -1.01 -12.32 7.95
C ARG A 311 -2.35 -12.48 7.24
N VAL A 312 -2.78 -13.73 7.06
CA VAL A 312 -4.08 -14.09 6.50
C VAL A 312 -4.97 -14.64 7.62
N ALA A 313 -6.25 -14.28 7.63
CA ALA A 313 -7.21 -14.83 8.58
C ALA A 313 -7.40 -16.33 8.36
N HIS A 314 -7.62 -17.09 9.44
CA HIS A 314 -7.78 -18.56 9.37
C HIS A 314 -8.89 -19.00 8.39
N GLU A 315 -9.99 -18.24 8.30
CA GLU A 315 -11.07 -18.50 7.36
C GLU A 315 -10.65 -18.32 5.90
N ALA A 316 -9.85 -17.28 5.60
CA ALA A 316 -9.35 -17.03 4.25
C ALA A 316 -8.31 -18.08 3.84
N VAL A 317 -7.50 -18.55 4.79
CA VAL A 317 -6.62 -19.71 4.58
C VAL A 317 -7.44 -20.95 4.25
N ALA A 318 -8.48 -21.25 5.02
CA ALA A 318 -9.34 -22.41 4.78
C ALA A 318 -10.03 -22.32 3.41
N ALA A 319 -10.56 -21.15 3.04
CA ALA A 319 -11.19 -20.92 1.74
C ALA A 319 -10.20 -21.08 0.58
N ALA A 320 -8.98 -20.53 0.71
CA ALA A 320 -7.95 -20.67 -0.32
C ALA A 320 -7.51 -22.13 -0.49
N ARG A 321 -7.33 -22.88 0.60
CA ARG A 321 -6.98 -24.30 0.58
C ARG A 321 -8.07 -25.13 -0.11
N LYS A 322 -9.34 -24.89 0.22
CA LYS A 322 -10.48 -25.54 -0.43
C LYS A 322 -10.49 -25.28 -1.93
N LEU A 323 -10.34 -24.00 -2.33
CA LEU A 323 -10.29 -23.62 -3.74
C LEU A 323 -9.12 -24.31 -4.49
N ILE A 324 -7.94 -24.40 -3.86
CA ILE A 324 -6.77 -25.04 -4.48
C ILE A 324 -7.04 -26.52 -4.70
N ALA A 325 -7.58 -27.23 -3.71
CA ALA A 325 -7.91 -28.64 -3.80
C ALA A 325 -8.96 -28.91 -4.90
N GLU A 326 -10.02 -28.09 -4.97
CA GLU A 326 -11.11 -28.25 -5.93
C GLU A 326 -10.69 -27.88 -7.37
N ALA A 327 -9.94 -26.80 -7.57
CA ALA A 327 -9.62 -26.27 -8.89
C ALA A 327 -8.34 -26.85 -9.50
N PHE A 328 -7.35 -27.22 -8.67
CA PHE A 328 -6.03 -27.68 -9.12
C PHE A 328 -5.67 -29.08 -8.64
N GLY A 329 -6.41 -29.65 -7.68
CA GLY A 329 -6.19 -30.98 -7.12
C GLY A 329 -5.27 -31.01 -5.89
N GLU A 330 -5.36 -32.08 -5.12
CA GLU A 330 -4.62 -32.29 -3.86
C GLU A 330 -3.10 -32.18 -4.00
N ALA A 331 -2.54 -32.54 -5.17
CA ALA A 331 -1.10 -32.44 -5.43
C ALA A 331 -0.56 -30.99 -5.40
N TYR A 332 -1.42 -30.00 -5.61
CA TYR A 332 -1.06 -28.58 -5.57
C TYR A 332 -1.35 -27.93 -4.21
N LEU A 333 -2.00 -28.64 -3.29
CA LEU A 333 -2.31 -28.14 -1.96
C LEU A 333 -1.06 -28.22 -1.05
N PRO A 334 -0.56 -27.10 -0.51
CA PRO A 334 0.57 -27.15 0.42
C PRO A 334 0.19 -27.95 1.68
N SER A 335 1.10 -28.79 2.17
CA SER A 335 0.88 -29.60 3.38
C SER A 335 0.71 -28.77 4.65
N ARG A 336 1.20 -27.52 4.66
CA ARG A 336 1.02 -26.55 5.75
C ARG A 336 0.53 -25.21 5.20
N PRO A 337 -0.34 -24.50 5.93
CA PRO A 337 -0.85 -23.18 5.55
C PRO A 337 0.23 -22.09 5.58
#